data_AF-A0A7N2R104-F1
#
_entry.id   AF-A0A7N2R104-F1
#
_cell.length_a   1.000
_cell.length_b   1.000
_cell.length_c   1.000
_cell.angle_alpha   90.00
_cell.angle_beta   90.00
_cell.angle_gamma   90.00
#
_symmetry.space_group_name_H-M   'P 1'
#
loop_
_entity.id
_entity.type
_entity.pdbx_description
1 polymer ?
#
loop_
_entity_poly.entity_id
_entity_poly.type
_entity_poly.pdbx_seq_one_letter_code
_entity_poly.pdbx_strand_id
1 'polypeptide(L)'
;MYKNKHGRVVIELDIYTLNINIDTTTKKKKEEKLEGFYIFKPKGANVLFVGNDESCKMAVISSLSDENVEPALYLTSWVSCIGKIIFNFFDLGRPRIAHAVWRDYGAKMDAVVYIVDATRANEQFLGPRRDLNDLLSDEAFANLPFLILCTTQSFDYPEEELCSLLNLTNVTTGKGLLELAIANAHPLEVFVAEKYNTKEYLRGFKWLSHYIK
;
A
#
# COMPACT_ATOMS: atom_id res chain seq x y z
N MET A 1 17.63 12.68 24.30
CA MET A 1 16.35 12.51 25.04
C MET A 1 16.00 13.84 25.70
N TYR A 2 14.93 14.49 25.28
CA TYR A 2 14.41 15.69 25.95
C TYR A 2 13.02 15.40 26.53
N LYS A 3 12.80 15.82 27.78
CA LYS A 3 11.46 15.80 28.40
C LYS A 3 10.74 17.09 28.04
N ASN A 4 9.51 16.99 27.56
CA ASN A 4 8.69 18.18 27.37
C ASN A 4 8.19 18.71 28.74
N LYS A 5 7.62 19.92 28.74
CA LYS A 5 7.07 20.61 29.93
C LYS A 5 5.98 19.85 30.71
N HIS A 6 5.56 18.69 30.22
CA HIS A 6 4.58 17.80 30.86
C HIS A 6 5.18 16.45 31.28
N GLY A 7 6.51 16.33 31.30
CA GLY A 7 7.20 15.14 31.79
C GLY A 7 7.11 13.91 30.86
N ARG A 8 6.55 14.04 29.66
CA ARG A 8 6.50 12.94 28.68
C ARG A 8 7.83 12.85 27.94
N VAL A 9 8.35 11.63 27.84
CA VAL A 9 9.51 11.30 27.01
C VAL A 9 9.05 11.34 25.56
N VAL A 10 9.59 12.27 24.79
CA VAL A 10 9.39 12.31 23.34
C VAL A 10 10.62 11.68 22.71
N ILE A 11 10.42 10.59 21.98
CA ILE A 11 11.44 9.99 21.13
C ILE A 11 11.35 10.72 19.80
N GLU A 12 12.31 11.61 19.54
CA GLU A 12 12.53 12.17 18.21
C GLU A 12 13.27 11.10 17.41
N LEU A 13 12.55 10.43 16.50
CA LEU A 13 13.13 9.45 15.59
C LEU A 13 13.82 10.21 14.45
N ASP A 14 15.09 10.54 14.65
CA ASP A 14 15.97 10.92 13.55
C ASP A 14 16.22 9.69 12.67
N ILE A 15 15.61 9.69 11.49
CA ILE A 15 15.59 8.58 10.53
C ILE A 15 16.95 8.33 9.84
N TYR A 16 18.02 9.02 10.27
CA TYR A 16 19.34 8.97 9.63
C TYR A 16 20.39 8.09 10.33
N THR A 17 20.03 7.36 11.39
CA THR A 17 20.99 6.45 12.05
C THR A 17 20.36 5.13 12.50
N LEU A 18 20.10 4.26 11.52
CA LEU A 18 19.94 2.82 11.75
C LEU A 18 21.06 2.08 11.00
N ASN A 19 22.29 2.29 11.45
CA ASN A 19 23.37 1.33 11.18
C ASN A 19 23.14 0.11 12.08
N ILE A 20 22.35 -0.84 11.58
CA ILE A 20 22.27 -2.17 12.17
C ILE A 20 23.62 -2.84 11.93
N ASN A 21 24.41 -2.94 13.00
CA ASN A 21 25.67 -3.67 13.00
C ASN A 21 25.35 -5.17 12.97
N ILE A 22 25.15 -5.71 11.77
CA ILE A 22 24.97 -7.15 11.56
C ILE A 22 26.35 -7.79 11.74
N ASP A 23 26.51 -8.56 12.81
CA ASP A 23 27.71 -9.37 13.09
C ASP A 23 28.09 -10.21 11.85
N THR A 24 29.13 -9.77 11.16
CA THR A 24 29.61 -10.35 9.88
C THR A 24 30.26 -11.72 10.05
N THR A 25 30.39 -12.21 11.27
CA THR A 25 31.15 -13.43 11.57
C THR A 25 30.28 -14.70 11.45
N THR A 26 28.96 -14.58 11.64
CA THR A 26 27.99 -15.69 11.51
C THR A 26 27.40 -15.82 10.10
N LYS A 27 27.47 -14.78 9.25
CA LYS A 27 27.03 -14.85 7.83
C LYS A 27 27.92 -15.77 6.98
N LYS A 28 29.24 -15.65 7.10
CA LYS A 28 30.21 -16.40 6.27
C LYS A 28 30.08 -17.92 6.39
N LYS A 29 29.80 -18.44 7.60
CA LYS A 29 29.69 -19.90 7.83
C LYS A 29 28.35 -20.51 7.38
N LYS A 30 27.31 -19.70 7.18
CA LYS A 30 26.02 -20.15 6.64
C LYS A 30 25.94 -20.00 5.12
N GLU A 31 26.63 -19.01 4.54
CA GLU A 31 26.65 -18.77 3.09
C GLU A 31 27.38 -19.90 2.33
N GLU A 32 28.49 -20.46 2.85
CA GLU A 32 29.23 -21.54 2.17
C GLU A 32 28.51 -22.90 2.12
N LYS A 33 27.42 -23.09 2.89
CA LYS A 33 26.70 -24.39 2.95
C LYS A 33 25.33 -24.40 2.27
N LEU A 34 24.92 -23.27 1.66
CA LEU A 34 23.58 -23.09 1.08
C LEU A 34 23.58 -22.72 -0.42
N GLU A 35 24.75 -22.66 -1.07
CA GLU A 35 24.86 -22.32 -2.51
C GLU A 35 24.19 -23.32 -3.47
N GLY A 36 23.54 -24.37 -2.96
CA GLY A 36 22.91 -25.40 -3.76
C GLY A 36 21.37 -25.48 -3.74
N PHE A 37 20.63 -24.64 -2.99
CA PHE A 37 19.20 -24.97 -2.75
C PHE A 37 18.10 -23.97 -3.12
N TYR A 38 18.30 -22.67 -3.33
CA TYR A 38 17.24 -21.82 -3.93
C TYR A 38 17.79 -20.63 -4.72
N ILE A 39 17.84 -20.75 -6.05
CA ILE A 39 17.95 -19.61 -6.99
C ILE A 39 16.55 -19.00 -7.12
N PHE A 40 16.09 -18.29 -6.09
CA PHE A 40 14.98 -17.35 -6.24
C PHE A 40 15.24 -16.13 -5.37
N LYS A 41 15.71 -15.04 -5.98
CA LYS A 41 15.74 -13.74 -5.31
C LYS A 41 14.33 -13.16 -5.36
N PRO A 42 13.63 -13.04 -4.23
CA PRO A 42 12.31 -12.42 -4.21
C PRO A 42 12.42 -10.96 -4.66
N LYS A 43 11.42 -10.52 -5.42
CA LYS A 43 11.35 -9.17 -5.97
C LYS A 43 10.79 -8.24 -4.89
N GLY A 44 11.49 -7.15 -4.60
CA GLY A 44 11.01 -6.13 -3.65
C GLY A 44 10.13 -5.10 -4.34
N ALA A 45 9.10 -4.61 -3.65
CA ALA A 45 8.24 -3.53 -4.13
C ALA A 45 7.89 -2.59 -2.97
N ASN A 46 8.19 -1.30 -3.11
CA ASN A 46 7.78 -0.28 -2.18
C ASN A 46 6.39 0.23 -2.55
N VAL A 47 5.44 0.16 -1.63
CA VAL A 47 4.05 0.52 -1.87
C VAL A 47 3.65 1.66 -0.96
N LEU A 48 3.17 2.74 -1.55
CA LEU A 48 2.49 3.78 -0.79
C LEU A 48 1.09 3.29 -0.42
N PHE A 49 0.82 3.19 0.87
CA PHE A 49 -0.46 2.73 1.41
C PHE A 49 -1.25 3.91 1.97
N VAL A 50 -2.40 4.20 1.37
CA VAL A 50 -3.17 5.42 1.64
C VAL A 50 -4.62 5.08 1.92
N GLY A 51 -5.27 5.82 2.81
CA GLY A 51 -6.71 5.71 3.02
C GLY A 51 -7.18 6.62 4.15
N ASN A 52 -8.41 7.10 4.05
CA ASN A 52 -9.01 7.95 5.09
C ASN A 52 -9.59 7.13 6.25
N ASP A 53 -10.00 5.89 6.01
CA ASP A 53 -10.59 5.02 7.03
C ASP A 53 -9.53 4.11 7.66
N GLU A 54 -9.21 4.38 8.92
CA GLU A 54 -8.22 3.61 9.68
C GLU A 54 -8.67 2.16 9.90
N SER A 55 -9.97 1.92 10.07
CA SER A 55 -10.49 0.58 10.33
C SER A 55 -10.36 -0.33 9.10
N CYS A 56 -10.60 0.21 7.91
CA CYS A 56 -10.40 -0.50 6.65
C CYS A 56 -8.92 -0.74 6.37
N LYS A 57 -8.05 0.26 6.61
CA LYS A 57 -6.59 0.08 6.54
C LYS A 57 -6.12 -1.06 7.45
N MET A 58 -6.54 -1.03 8.71
CA MET A 58 -6.20 -2.09 9.68
C MET A 58 -6.77 -3.46 9.29
N ALA A 59 -7.93 -3.51 8.63
CA ALA A 59 -8.46 -4.77 8.12
C ALA A 59 -7.58 -5.38 7.03
N VAL A 60 -7.10 -4.56 6.08
CA VAL A 60 -6.15 -5.01 5.06
C VAL A 60 -4.83 -5.44 5.70
N ILE A 61 -4.31 -4.64 6.65
CA ILE A 61 -3.08 -4.96 7.39
C ILE A 61 -3.20 -6.32 8.07
N SER A 62 -4.27 -6.51 8.83
CA SER A 62 -4.54 -7.77 9.54
C SER A 62 -4.74 -8.94 8.57
N SER A 63 -5.35 -8.72 7.41
CA SER A 63 -5.62 -9.78 6.44
C SER A 63 -4.38 -10.28 5.69
N LEU A 64 -3.35 -9.44 5.52
CA LEU A 64 -2.16 -9.80 4.74
C LEU A 64 -0.90 -9.94 5.60
N SER A 65 -0.99 -9.73 6.92
CA SER A 65 0.12 -9.97 7.84
C SER A 65 0.17 -11.44 8.24
N ASP A 66 1.36 -12.03 8.23
CA ASP A 66 1.59 -13.41 8.70
C ASP A 66 1.61 -13.50 10.24
N GLU A 67 1.91 -12.39 10.92
CA GLU A 67 1.86 -12.28 12.37
C GLU A 67 0.55 -11.59 12.80
N ASN A 68 0.03 -11.95 13.98
CA ASN A 68 -0.93 -11.11 14.69
C ASN A 68 -0.21 -9.79 15.03
N VAL A 69 -0.13 -8.88 14.06
CA VAL A 69 0.37 -7.53 14.26
C VAL A 69 -0.57 -6.92 15.29
N GLU A 70 -0.13 -6.85 16.54
CA GLU A 70 -0.82 -6.03 17.52
C GLU A 70 -0.96 -4.65 16.87
N PRO A 71 -2.18 -4.07 16.81
CA PRO A 71 -2.38 -2.75 16.25
C PRO A 71 -1.58 -1.74 17.07
N ALA A 72 -0.30 -1.58 16.76
CA ALA A 72 0.47 -0.46 17.19
C ALA A 72 -0.25 0.72 16.54
N LEU A 73 -0.90 1.53 17.38
CA LEU A 73 -1.32 2.86 16.99
C LEU A 73 -0.11 3.44 16.23
N TYR A 74 -0.26 3.70 14.93
CA TYR A 74 0.78 4.24 14.06
C TYR A 74 1.87 3.27 13.56
N LEU A 75 1.51 2.13 12.95
CA LEU A 75 2.43 1.50 12.00
C LEU A 75 2.67 2.47 10.82
N THR A 76 3.89 3.00 10.71
CA THR A 76 4.31 3.85 9.58
C THR A 76 4.74 3.02 8.37
N SER A 77 5.04 1.75 8.57
CA SER A 77 5.38 0.79 7.52
C SER A 77 5.21 -0.65 7.99
N TRP A 78 4.96 -1.57 7.06
CA TRP A 78 4.89 -3.01 7.32
C TRP A 78 5.29 -3.81 6.06
N VAL A 79 5.60 -5.09 6.22
CA VAL A 79 6.05 -5.95 5.13
C VAL A 79 5.13 -7.15 5.00
N SER A 80 4.77 -7.51 3.77
CA SER A 80 4.03 -8.74 3.46
C SER A 80 4.61 -9.45 2.25
N CYS A 81 4.66 -10.78 2.31
CA CYS A 81 5.06 -11.62 1.20
C CYS A 81 3.83 -12.09 0.43
N ILE A 82 3.60 -11.55 -0.77
CA ILE A 82 2.47 -11.95 -1.61
C ILE A 82 2.99 -12.64 -2.86
N GLY A 83 2.80 -13.95 -2.91
CA GLY A 83 3.34 -14.79 -3.97
C GLY A 83 4.88 -14.80 -3.96
N LYS A 84 5.47 -14.15 -4.97
CA LYS A 84 6.94 -14.08 -5.17
C LYS A 84 7.53 -12.69 -4.91
N ILE A 85 6.69 -11.76 -4.44
CA ILE A 85 7.05 -10.36 -4.22
C ILE A 85 7.00 -10.06 -2.72
N ILE A 86 8.04 -9.37 -2.23
CA ILE A 86 8.08 -8.78 -0.90
C ILE A 86 7.59 -7.33 -1.05
N PHE A 87 6.41 -7.06 -0.52
CA PHE A 87 5.84 -5.72 -0.51
C PHE A 87 6.22 -5.00 0.78
N ASN A 88 6.94 -3.88 0.65
CA ASN A 88 7.22 -2.93 1.73
C ASN A 88 6.19 -1.81 1.66
N PHE A 89 5.21 -1.84 2.54
CA PHE A 89 4.16 -0.83 2.60
C PHE A 89 4.57 0.32 3.50
N PHE A 90 4.31 1.55 3.06
CA PHE A 90 4.53 2.77 3.81
C PHE A 90 3.18 3.47 4.01
N ASP A 91 2.68 3.50 5.25
CA ASP A 91 1.46 4.20 5.63
C ASP A 91 1.83 5.60 6.11
N LEU A 92 1.58 6.59 5.25
CA LEU A 92 1.86 8.00 5.55
C LEU A 92 0.66 8.71 6.22
N GLY A 93 -0.34 7.94 6.66
CA GLY A 93 -1.55 8.47 7.29
C GLY A 93 -2.51 9.13 6.31
N ARG A 94 -3.32 10.06 6.80
CA ARG A 94 -4.40 10.67 6.00
C ARG A 94 -3.85 11.61 4.92
N PRO A 95 -4.40 11.57 3.68
CA PRO A 95 -4.06 12.41 2.54
C PRO A 95 -3.77 13.90 2.83
N ARG A 96 -4.60 14.54 3.66
CA ARG A 96 -4.49 15.98 3.97
C ARG A 96 -3.19 16.40 4.67
N ILE A 97 -2.57 15.51 5.44
CA ILE A 97 -1.26 15.77 6.08
C ILE A 97 -0.13 15.35 5.16
N ALA A 98 -0.41 14.38 4.29
CA ALA A 98 0.61 13.67 3.56
C ALA A 98 0.92 14.27 2.19
N HIS A 99 0.08 15.16 1.63
CA HIS A 99 0.37 15.88 0.37
C HIS A 99 1.75 16.56 0.30
N ALA A 100 2.20 17.18 1.41
CA ALA A 100 3.51 17.83 1.46
C ALA A 100 4.67 16.82 1.50
N VAL A 101 4.39 15.61 1.99
CA VAL A 101 5.39 14.56 2.25
C VAL A 101 5.47 13.59 1.07
N TRP A 102 4.34 13.28 0.42
CA TRP A 102 4.18 12.32 -0.67
C TRP A 102 5.11 12.51 -1.85
N ARG A 103 5.42 13.77 -2.20
CA ARG A 103 6.34 14.09 -3.30
C ARG A 103 7.75 13.52 -3.08
N ASP A 104 8.23 13.53 -1.85
CA ASP A 104 9.56 13.00 -1.51
C ASP A 104 9.59 11.46 -1.53
N TYR A 105 8.42 10.82 -1.49
CA TYR A 105 8.28 9.37 -1.53
C TYR A 105 7.99 8.85 -2.94
N GLY A 106 7.30 9.59 -3.81
CA GLY A 106 6.87 9.11 -5.13
C GLY A 106 7.98 8.51 -5.97
N ALA A 107 9.16 9.13 -5.99
CA ALA A 107 10.33 8.61 -6.73
C ALA A 107 10.89 7.27 -6.20
N LYS A 108 10.48 6.83 -5.01
CA LYS A 108 10.94 5.60 -4.34
C LYS A 108 9.88 4.51 -4.27
N MET A 109 8.66 4.79 -4.76
CA MET A 109 7.53 3.87 -4.74
C MET A 109 7.40 3.16 -6.07
N ASP A 110 6.97 1.91 -6.01
CA ASP A 110 6.68 1.05 -7.16
C ASP A 110 5.18 0.95 -7.43
N ALA A 111 4.32 1.32 -6.46
CA ALA A 111 2.87 1.31 -6.59
C ALA A 111 2.18 2.18 -5.53
N VAL A 112 0.91 2.50 -5.78
CA VAL A 112 -0.01 3.09 -4.79
C VAL A 112 -1.16 2.12 -4.53
N VAL A 113 -1.46 1.88 -3.26
CA VAL A 113 -2.65 1.16 -2.81
C VAL A 113 -3.52 2.14 -2.01
N TYR A 114 -4.72 2.40 -2.50
CA TYR A 114 -5.67 3.32 -1.88
C TYR A 114 -6.86 2.57 -1.30
N ILE A 115 -7.14 2.75 -0.01
CA ILE A 115 -8.21 2.07 0.73
C ILE A 115 -9.42 2.99 0.85
N VAL A 116 -10.57 2.48 0.42
CA VAL A 116 -11.87 3.15 0.49
C VAL A 116 -12.81 2.32 1.37
N ASP A 117 -13.50 2.97 2.31
CA ASP A 117 -14.63 2.36 3.00
C ASP A 117 -15.88 2.47 2.11
N ALA A 118 -16.31 1.36 1.54
CA ALA A 118 -17.48 1.27 0.66
C ALA A 118 -18.82 1.25 1.43
N THR A 119 -18.80 1.24 2.76
CA THR A 119 -20.02 1.25 3.59
C THR A 119 -20.55 2.65 3.88
N ARG A 120 -19.86 3.68 3.38
CA ARG A 120 -20.17 5.09 3.62
C ARG A 120 -21.34 5.57 2.78
N ALA A 121 -22.01 6.62 3.27
CA ALA A 121 -22.98 7.36 2.47
C ALA A 121 -22.31 8.08 1.30
N ASN A 122 -23.03 8.26 0.19
CA ASN A 122 -22.51 8.78 -1.07
C ASN A 122 -21.78 10.13 -0.93
N GLU A 123 -22.23 11.02 -0.04
CA GLU A 123 -21.62 12.34 0.17
C GLU A 123 -20.20 12.25 0.74
N GLN A 124 -19.88 11.16 1.46
CA GLN A 124 -18.56 10.97 2.06
C GLN A 124 -17.50 10.54 1.02
N PHE A 125 -17.90 10.15 -0.19
CA PHE A 125 -16.97 9.85 -1.28
C PHE A 125 -16.29 11.09 -1.88
N LEU A 126 -16.75 12.30 -1.56
CA LEU A 126 -16.08 13.55 -1.98
C LEU A 126 -14.63 13.64 -1.47
N GLY A 127 -14.35 13.12 -0.28
CA GLY A 127 -12.98 13.06 0.26
C GLY A 127 -12.07 12.16 -0.59
N PRO A 128 -12.37 10.85 -0.68
CA PRO A 128 -11.65 9.92 -1.55
C PRO A 128 -11.51 10.37 -3.01
N ARG A 129 -12.54 10.96 -3.62
CA ARG A 129 -12.46 11.52 -4.98
C ARG A 129 -11.38 12.57 -5.11
N ARG A 130 -11.35 13.52 -4.17
CA ARG A 130 -10.36 14.60 -4.17
C ARG A 130 -8.96 14.04 -3.97
N ASP A 131 -8.79 13.17 -2.99
CA ASP A 131 -7.48 12.60 -2.66
C ASP A 131 -6.93 11.77 -3.85
N LEU A 132 -7.79 10.99 -4.51
CA LEU A 132 -7.42 10.25 -5.72
C LEU A 132 -7.09 11.17 -6.91
N ASN A 133 -7.89 12.22 -7.14
CA ASN A 133 -7.60 13.19 -8.18
C ASN A 133 -6.25 13.88 -7.97
N ASP A 134 -5.94 14.25 -6.73
CA ASP A 134 -4.69 14.91 -6.38
C ASP A 134 -3.50 13.95 -6.51
N LEU A 135 -3.66 12.66 -6.16
CA LEU A 135 -2.64 11.62 -6.37
C LEU A 135 -2.38 11.32 -7.86
N LEU A 136 -3.46 11.18 -8.65
CA LEU A 136 -3.36 10.84 -10.09
C LEU A 136 -2.84 12.00 -10.93
N SER A 137 -2.97 13.24 -10.45
CA SER A 137 -2.46 14.42 -11.16
C SER A 137 -1.02 14.79 -10.78
N ASP A 138 -0.43 14.15 -9.76
CA ASP A 138 0.93 14.46 -9.32
C ASP A 138 1.97 13.68 -10.15
N GLU A 139 2.89 14.42 -10.78
CA GLU A 139 3.93 13.88 -11.65
C GLU A 139 4.84 12.86 -10.93
N ALA A 140 4.97 12.95 -9.61
CA ALA A 140 5.74 11.99 -8.82
C ALA A 140 5.17 10.56 -8.88
N PHE A 141 3.90 10.41 -9.28
CA PHE A 141 3.20 9.12 -9.39
C PHE A 141 2.84 8.74 -10.83
N ALA A 142 3.21 9.56 -11.84
CA ALA A 142 2.74 9.47 -13.24
C ALA A 142 2.83 8.07 -13.89
N ASN A 143 3.78 7.24 -13.47
CA ASN A 143 4.03 5.91 -14.05
C ASN A 143 3.73 4.76 -13.08
N LEU A 144 3.18 5.05 -11.91
CA LEU A 144 2.91 4.03 -10.91
C LEU A 144 1.53 3.40 -11.15
N PRO A 145 1.39 2.08 -10.94
CA PRO A 145 0.10 1.43 -10.87
C PRO A 145 -0.64 1.81 -9.58
N PHE A 146 -1.95 2.00 -9.70
CA PHE A 146 -2.88 2.33 -8.62
C PHE A 146 -3.86 1.18 -8.40
N LEU A 147 -3.79 0.57 -7.22
CA LEU A 147 -4.79 -0.40 -6.77
C LEU A 147 -5.75 0.29 -5.79
N ILE A 148 -7.02 0.33 -6.13
CA ILE A 148 -8.08 0.85 -5.25
C ILE A 148 -8.79 -0.33 -4.59
N LEU A 149 -8.71 -0.43 -3.28
CA LEU A 149 -9.39 -1.46 -2.50
C LEU A 149 -10.60 -0.86 -1.78
N CYS A 150 -11.79 -1.26 -2.20
CA CYS A 150 -13.06 -0.86 -1.61
C CYS A 150 -13.50 -1.92 -0.59
N THR A 151 -13.32 -1.62 0.68
CA THR A 151 -13.71 -2.50 1.78
C THR A 151 -15.20 -2.37 2.09
N THR A 152 -15.94 -3.47 2.09
CA THR A 152 -17.38 -3.54 2.37
C THR A 152 -17.68 -4.42 3.59
N GLN A 153 -18.91 -4.35 4.10
CA GLN A 153 -19.46 -5.27 5.10
C GLN A 153 -20.28 -6.43 4.48
N SER A 154 -20.64 -6.33 3.19
CA SER A 154 -21.34 -7.40 2.47
C SER A 154 -20.86 -7.49 1.02
N PHE A 155 -20.91 -8.70 0.46
CA PHE A 155 -20.34 -9.05 -0.85
C PHE A 155 -21.07 -8.42 -2.06
N ASP A 156 -22.25 -7.82 -1.88
CA ASP A 156 -23.15 -7.44 -2.98
C ASP A 156 -23.06 -5.96 -3.42
N TYR A 157 -21.97 -5.25 -3.10
CA TYR A 157 -21.83 -3.88 -3.60
C TYR A 157 -21.31 -3.87 -5.06
N PRO A 158 -22.06 -3.33 -6.03
CA PRO A 158 -21.65 -3.36 -7.43
C PRO A 158 -20.44 -2.45 -7.65
N GLU A 159 -19.38 -3.01 -8.22
CA GLU A 159 -18.12 -2.29 -8.46
C GLU A 159 -18.28 -1.11 -9.41
N GLU A 160 -19.18 -1.20 -10.39
CA GLU A 160 -19.50 -0.11 -11.34
C GLU A 160 -20.02 1.14 -10.61
N GLU A 161 -20.84 0.95 -9.56
CA GLU A 161 -21.34 2.04 -8.74
C GLU A 161 -20.19 2.69 -7.95
N LEU A 162 -19.25 1.91 -7.40
CA LEU A 162 -18.07 2.44 -6.70
C LEU A 162 -17.15 3.22 -7.65
N CYS A 163 -16.95 2.71 -8.87
CA CYS A 163 -16.20 3.43 -9.89
C CYS A 163 -16.86 4.77 -10.22
N SER A 164 -18.17 4.80 -10.39
CA SER A 164 -18.93 6.05 -10.58
C SER A 164 -18.80 6.98 -9.36
N LEU A 165 -18.94 6.42 -8.16
CA LEU A 165 -18.81 7.15 -6.91
C LEU A 165 -17.39 7.67 -6.63
N LEU A 166 -16.37 7.17 -7.31
CA LEU A 166 -14.99 7.63 -7.21
C LEU A 166 -14.52 8.43 -8.43
N ASN A 167 -15.40 8.65 -9.42
CA ASN A 167 -15.06 9.23 -10.73
C ASN A 167 -14.00 8.42 -11.51
N LEU A 168 -14.01 7.09 -11.40
CA LEU A 168 -13.04 6.18 -12.02
C LEU A 168 -13.59 5.40 -13.22
N THR A 169 -14.87 5.55 -13.57
CA THR A 169 -15.55 4.75 -14.62
C THR A 169 -14.80 4.69 -15.97
N ASN A 170 -14.15 5.79 -16.38
CA ASN A 170 -13.39 5.86 -17.63
C ASN A 170 -11.87 5.96 -17.40
N VAL A 171 -11.42 5.70 -16.16
CA VAL A 171 -10.02 5.81 -15.74
C VAL A 171 -9.41 4.42 -15.55
N THR A 172 -10.21 3.43 -15.16
CA THR A 172 -9.73 2.06 -14.95
C THR A 172 -9.21 1.44 -16.25
N THR A 173 -8.12 0.68 -16.14
CA THR A 173 -7.46 0.06 -17.30
C THR A 173 -7.90 -1.39 -17.53
N GLY A 174 -8.77 -1.91 -16.67
CA GLY A 174 -9.27 -3.27 -16.69
C GLY A 174 -8.42 -4.27 -15.89
N LYS A 175 -9.08 -5.35 -15.46
CA LYS A 175 -8.50 -6.44 -14.64
C LYS A 175 -7.66 -7.46 -15.42
N GLY A 176 -7.73 -7.42 -16.76
CA GLY A 176 -6.93 -8.27 -17.63
C GLY A 176 -5.46 -7.86 -17.64
N LEU A 177 -4.61 -8.73 -18.19
CA LEU A 177 -3.21 -8.40 -18.43
C LEU A 177 -3.13 -7.53 -19.68
N LEU A 178 -3.06 -6.21 -19.50
CA LEU A 178 -2.80 -5.29 -20.61
C LEU A 178 -1.30 -5.19 -20.84
N GLU A 179 -0.85 -5.43 -22.06
CA GLU A 179 0.42 -4.85 -22.50
C GLU A 179 0.22 -3.34 -22.56
N LEU A 180 0.67 -2.63 -21.52
CA LEU A 180 0.60 -1.17 -21.36
C LEU A 180 1.37 -0.38 -22.44
N ALA A 181 1.81 -1.04 -23.52
CA ALA A 181 2.55 -0.43 -24.62
C ALA A 181 1.78 0.68 -25.37
N ILE A 182 0.50 0.90 -25.06
CA ILE A 182 -0.40 1.73 -25.88
C ILE A 182 -0.96 2.96 -25.12
N ALA A 183 -0.90 3.04 -23.79
CA ALA A 183 -1.52 4.16 -23.06
C ALA A 183 -0.54 4.86 -22.11
N ASN A 184 -0.35 6.17 -22.31
CA ASN A 184 0.27 7.09 -21.35
C ASN A 184 -0.62 7.30 -20.11
N ALA A 185 -1.15 6.22 -19.54
CA ALA A 185 -2.11 6.23 -18.44
C ALA A 185 -1.64 5.29 -17.32
N HIS A 186 -1.96 5.66 -16.09
CA HIS A 186 -1.70 4.82 -14.93
C HIS A 186 -2.43 3.48 -15.07
N PRO A 187 -1.77 2.34 -14.87
CA PRO A 187 -2.48 1.08 -14.64
C PRO A 187 -3.30 1.27 -13.38
N LEU A 188 -4.62 1.32 -13.49
CA LEU A 188 -5.51 1.64 -12.37
C LEU A 188 -6.67 0.68 -12.35
N GLU A 189 -6.95 0.09 -11.19
CA GLU A 189 -8.14 -0.72 -11.04
C GLU A 189 -8.72 -0.79 -9.62
N VAL A 190 -10.03 -0.97 -9.56
CA VAL A 190 -10.86 -1.10 -8.36
C VAL A 190 -11.16 -2.57 -8.07
N PHE A 191 -11.00 -2.95 -6.80
CA PHE A 191 -11.41 -4.26 -6.30
C PHE A 191 -12.23 -4.09 -5.03
N VAL A 192 -13.40 -4.73 -5.01
CA VAL A 192 -14.24 -4.83 -3.82
C VAL A 192 -13.80 -6.04 -2.99
N ALA A 193 -13.71 -5.85 -1.67
CA ALA A 193 -13.40 -6.91 -0.73
C ALA A 193 -14.16 -6.74 0.57
N GLU A 194 -14.69 -7.83 1.12
CA GLU A 194 -15.26 -7.84 2.45
C GLU A 194 -14.18 -7.57 3.50
N LYS A 195 -14.56 -6.88 4.58
CA LYS A 195 -13.65 -6.61 5.69
C LYS A 195 -13.07 -7.91 6.24
N TYR A 196 -11.75 -7.95 6.39
CA TYR A 196 -10.97 -9.11 6.84
C TYR A 196 -10.92 -10.32 5.87
N ASN A 197 -11.47 -10.21 4.66
CA ASN A 197 -11.43 -11.29 3.67
C ASN A 197 -10.12 -11.27 2.86
N THR A 198 -9.12 -12.01 3.35
CA THR A 198 -7.79 -12.10 2.73
C THR A 198 -7.83 -12.49 1.26
N LYS A 199 -8.68 -13.45 0.87
CA LYS A 199 -8.73 -13.96 -0.51
C LYS A 199 -9.14 -12.87 -1.51
N GLU A 200 -10.04 -11.99 -1.10
CA GLU A 200 -10.53 -10.91 -1.96
C GLU A 200 -9.50 -9.79 -2.10
N TYR A 201 -8.86 -9.38 -1.01
CA TYR A 201 -7.73 -8.44 -1.09
C TYR A 201 -6.60 -8.97 -1.98
N LEU A 202 -6.26 -10.26 -1.86
CA LEU A 202 -5.23 -10.88 -2.68
C LEU A 202 -5.52 -10.86 -4.18
N ARG A 203 -6.79 -10.74 -4.62
CA ARG A 203 -7.12 -10.57 -6.05
C ARG A 203 -6.57 -9.26 -6.60
N GLY A 204 -6.71 -8.18 -5.84
CA GLY A 204 -6.15 -6.88 -6.20
C GLY A 204 -4.62 -6.89 -6.23
N PHE A 205 -3.98 -7.48 -5.21
CA PHE A 205 -2.52 -7.61 -5.18
C PHE A 205 -1.97 -8.51 -6.29
N LYS A 206 -2.70 -9.56 -6.66
CA LYS A 206 -2.36 -10.37 -7.83
C LYS A 206 -2.40 -9.53 -9.10
N TRP A 207 -3.43 -8.70 -9.31
CA TRP A 207 -3.47 -7.77 -10.43
C TRP A 207 -2.29 -6.80 -10.40
N LEU A 208 -2.03 -6.18 -9.25
CA LEU A 208 -0.94 -5.22 -9.06
C LEU A 208 0.45 -5.83 -9.35
N SER A 209 0.64 -7.10 -9.01
CA SER A 209 1.92 -7.80 -9.17
C SER A 209 2.43 -7.85 -10.63
N HIS A 210 1.55 -7.74 -11.62
CA HIS A 210 1.94 -7.72 -13.03
C HIS A 210 2.67 -6.43 -13.43
N TYR A 211 2.50 -5.36 -12.65
CA TYR A 211 3.03 -4.02 -12.94
C TYR A 211 4.25 -3.65 -12.10
N ILE A 212 4.59 -4.45 -11.09
CA ILE A 212 5.83 -4.29 -10.31
C ILE A 212 7.02 -4.68 -11.21
N LYS A 213 8.11 -3.90 -11.21
CA LYS A 213 9.30 -4.07 -12.08
C LYS A 213 10.49 -4.77 -11.43
#